data_AF-A0A9Q1LKC0-F1
#
_entry.id   AF-A0A9Q1LKC0-F1
#
_cell.length_a   1.000
_cell.length_b   1.000
_cell.length_c   1.000
_cell.angle_alpha   90.00
_cell.angle_beta   90.00
_cell.angle_gamma   90.00
#
_symmetry.space_group_name_H-M   'P 1'
#
loop_
_entity.id
_entity.type
_entity.pdbx_description
1 polymer ?
#
loop_
_entity_poly.entity_id
_entity_poly.type
_entity_poly.pdbx_seq_one_letter_code
_entity_poly.pdbx_strand_id
1 'polypeptide(L)'
;MIPFYYLKNRYELSFATNVLGTYNLSELMLPLLEKASPDARVITVSSGGMYTSPLTTDLQFSGDKFDGVVQYARNKIVQAH
;
A
#
# COMPACT_ATOMS: atom_id res chain seq x y z
N MET A 1 7.19 -19.57 14.81
CA MET A 1 7.94 -18.30 14.70
C MET A 1 7.41 -17.58 13.45
N ILE A 2 6.65 -16.50 13.61
CA ILE A 2 6.15 -15.72 12.46
C ILE A 2 7.37 -14.94 11.93
N PRO A 3 7.71 -15.01 10.62
CA PRO A 3 8.81 -14.22 10.07
C PRO A 3 8.57 -12.73 10.36
N PHE A 4 9.64 -11.99 10.70
CA PHE A 4 9.59 -10.56 11.06
C PHE A 4 8.92 -9.65 10.01
N TYR A 5 8.65 -10.16 8.81
CA TYR A 5 8.05 -9.46 7.67
C TYR A 5 6.52 -9.50 7.61
N TYR A 6 5.83 -10.23 8.50
CA TYR A 6 4.38 -10.38 8.44
C TYR A 6 3.68 -9.89 9.70
N LEU A 7 2.61 -9.11 9.53
CA LEU A 7 1.71 -8.74 10.64
C LEU A 7 0.91 -9.95 11.13
N LYS A 8 0.25 -9.82 12.28
CA LYS A 8 -0.61 -10.87 12.90
C LYS A 8 -1.61 -11.52 11.93
N ASN A 9 -2.04 -10.79 10.89
CA ASN A 9 -2.98 -11.24 9.86
C ASN A 9 -2.32 -11.89 8.63
N ARG A 10 -1.01 -12.18 8.68
CA ARG A 10 -0.21 -12.73 7.57
C ARG A 10 -0.14 -11.83 6.33
N TYR A 11 -0.25 -10.52 6.51
CA TYR A 11 0.08 -9.55 5.46
C TYR A 11 1.54 -9.15 5.52
N GLU A 12 2.20 -9.08 4.37
CA GLU A 12 3.54 -8.50 4.25
C GLU A 12 3.50 -7.06 4.79
N LEU A 13 4.46 -6.71 5.64
CA LEU A 13 4.42 -5.50 6.47
C LEU A 13 4.34 -4.21 5.63
N SER A 14 5.15 -4.10 4.59
CA SER A 14 5.18 -2.93 3.72
C SER A 14 3.85 -2.78 2.97
N PHE A 15 3.30 -3.88 2.45
CA PHE A 15 2.00 -3.91 1.78
C PHE A 15 0.87 -3.53 2.72
N ALA A 16 0.84 -4.15 3.90
CA ALA A 16 -0.18 -3.90 4.92
C ALA A 16 -0.23 -2.42 5.32
N THR A 17 0.94 -1.80 5.43
CA THR A 17 1.08 -0.41 5.89
C THR A 17 0.83 0.58 4.75
N ASN A 18 1.47 0.39 3.59
CA ASN A 18 1.46 1.37 2.52
C ASN A 18 0.26 1.25 1.59
N VAL A 19 -0.34 0.09 1.42
CA VAL A 19 -1.42 -0.10 0.43
C VAL A 19 -2.72 -0.47 1.12
N LEU A 20 -2.76 -1.63 1.80
CA LEU A 20 -4.00 -2.14 2.37
C LEU A 20 -4.57 -1.21 3.44
N GLY A 21 -3.71 -0.74 4.36
CA GLY A 21 -4.12 0.15 5.44
C GLY A 21 -4.63 1.50 4.92
N THR A 22 -3.91 2.12 3.98
CA THR A 22 -4.31 3.42 3.42
C THR A 22 -5.59 3.32 2.59
N TYR A 23 -5.73 2.27 1.78
CA TYR A 23 -6.95 2.01 1.01
C TYR A 23 -8.16 1.84 1.94
N ASN A 24 -8.06 0.96 2.93
CA ASN A 24 -9.14 0.72 3.87
C ASN A 24 -9.48 1.98 4.68
N LEU A 25 -8.48 2.77 5.08
CA LEU A 25 -8.72 4.04 5.78
C LEU A 25 -9.52 5.00 4.90
N SER A 26 -9.13 5.18 3.64
CA SER A 26 -9.85 6.05 2.70
C SER A 26 -11.28 5.57 2.45
N GLU A 27 -11.48 4.28 2.21
CA GLU A 27 -12.82 3.69 2.01
C GLU A 27 -13.72 3.90 3.23
N LEU A 28 -13.21 3.63 4.44
CA LEU A 28 -13.98 3.79 5.67
C LEU A 28 -14.29 5.25 5.99
N MET A 29 -13.43 6.18 5.58
CA MET A 29 -13.64 7.62 5.77
C MET A 29 -14.55 8.25 4.71
N LEU A 30 -14.84 7.55 3.61
CA LEU A 30 -15.61 8.09 2.48
C LEU A 30 -16.94 8.76 2.91
N PRO A 31 -17.78 8.16 3.78
CA PRO A 31 -19.03 8.81 4.19
C PRO A 31 -18.84 10.11 4.99
N LEU A 32 -17.69 10.28 5.65
CA LEU A 32 -17.36 11.51 6.38
C LEU A 32 -16.78 12.57 5.44
N LEU A 33 -15.99 12.14 4.45
CA LEU A 33 -15.44 13.02 3.42
C LEU A 33 -16.55 13.61 2.54
N GLU A 34 -17.56 12.82 2.19
CA GLU A 34 -18.75 13.28 1.46
C GLU A 34 -19.50 14.38 2.22
N LYS A 35 -19.63 14.25 3.55
CA LYS A 35 -20.24 15.27 4.42
C LYS A 35 -19.41 16.55 4.53
N ALA A 36 -18.10 16.45 4.36
CA ALA A 36 -17.16 17.56 4.38
C ALA A 36 -16.93 18.20 2.98
N SER A 37 -17.74 17.83 1.99
CA SER A 37 -17.79 18.45 0.66
C SER A 37 -18.13 19.96 0.76
N PRO A 38 -17.56 20.82 -0.11
CA PRO A 38 -16.79 20.51 -1.33
C PRO A 38 -15.27 20.44 -1.14
N ASP A 39 -14.76 20.77 0.05
CA ASP A 39 -13.33 21.01 0.25
C ASP A 39 -12.53 19.76 0.66
N ALA A 40 -13.21 18.67 1.01
CA ALA A 40 -12.57 17.41 1.35
C ALA A 40 -11.65 16.90 0.21
N ARG A 41 -10.47 16.41 0.57
CA ARG A 41 -9.47 15.83 -0.36
C ARG A 41 -8.85 14.59 0.26
N VAL A 42 -8.58 13.59 -0.57
CA VAL A 42 -7.71 12.46 -0.23
C VAL A 42 -6.43 12.62 -1.04
N ILE A 43 -5.29 12.70 -0.37
CA ILE A 43 -3.98 12.83 -1.02
C ILE A 43 -3.15 11.61 -0.64
N THR A 44 -2.94 10.71 -1.61
CA THR A 44 -2.08 9.54 -1.44
C THR A 44 -0.67 9.89 -1.89
N VAL A 45 0.31 9.70 -1.00
CA VAL A 45 1.71 10.04 -1.28
C VAL A 45 2.48 8.80 -1.72
N SER A 46 2.93 8.82 -2.97
CA SER A 46 3.84 7.81 -3.52
C SER A 46 5.32 8.23 -3.36
N SER A 47 6.24 7.62 -4.12
CA SER A 47 7.67 7.97 -4.14
C SER A 47 8.30 7.71 -5.50
N GLY A 48 9.37 8.42 -5.84
CA GLY A 48 10.12 8.19 -7.10
C GLY A 48 10.70 6.77 -7.25
N GLY A 49 10.85 6.02 -6.16
CA GLY A 49 11.23 4.61 -6.21
C GLY A 49 10.23 3.74 -7.00
N MET A 50 8.99 4.19 -7.17
CA MET A 50 7.98 3.49 -7.98
C MET A 50 8.41 3.27 -9.43
N TYR A 51 9.22 4.16 -10.01
CA TYR A 51 9.69 4.05 -11.40
C TYR A 51 10.58 2.83 -11.66
N THR A 52 11.05 2.16 -10.59
CA THR A 52 11.89 0.97 -10.67
C THR A 52 11.10 -0.34 -10.77
N SER A 53 9.77 -0.30 -10.67
CA SER A 53 8.92 -1.50 -10.70
C SER A 53 7.69 -1.30 -11.60
N PRO A 54 7.30 -2.31 -12.39
CA PRO A 54 6.04 -2.26 -13.13
C PRO A 54 4.85 -2.46 -12.18
N LEU A 55 3.65 -2.08 -12.63
CA LEU A 55 2.41 -2.45 -11.95
C LEU A 55 2.28 -3.98 -11.91
N THR A 56 1.87 -4.51 -10.76
CA THR A 56 1.81 -5.96 -10.51
C THR A 56 0.58 -6.33 -9.68
N THR A 57 0.09 -7.54 -9.86
CA THR A 57 -0.95 -8.16 -9.02
C THR A 57 -0.37 -8.96 -7.85
N ASP A 58 0.95 -9.20 -7.84
CA ASP A 58 1.67 -9.77 -6.70
C ASP A 58 1.96 -8.70 -5.65
N LEU A 59 0.95 -8.45 -4.79
CA LEU A 59 0.98 -7.38 -3.80
C LEU A 59 1.77 -7.73 -2.53
N GLN A 60 2.04 -9.01 -2.27
CA GLN A 60 2.63 -9.47 -0.99
C GLN A 60 3.99 -10.14 -1.14
N PHE A 61 4.60 -10.00 -2.32
CA PHE A 61 5.89 -10.60 -2.65
C PHE A 61 5.87 -12.13 -2.58
N SER A 62 5.30 -12.77 -3.60
CA SER A 62 5.23 -14.24 -3.69
C SER A 62 6.55 -14.90 -4.12
N GLY A 63 7.61 -14.12 -4.38
CA GLY A 63 8.91 -14.63 -4.83
C GLY A 63 9.73 -15.30 -3.72
N ASP A 64 10.64 -16.19 -4.12
CA ASP A 64 11.40 -17.04 -3.19
C ASP A 64 12.33 -16.28 -2.23
N LYS A 65 12.92 -15.17 -2.70
CA LYS A 65 13.81 -14.34 -1.90
C LYS A 65 13.25 -12.93 -1.79
N PHE A 66 12.82 -12.58 -0.59
CA PHE A 66 12.29 -11.26 -0.28
C PHE A 66 13.30 -10.15 -0.56
N ASP A 67 12.84 -9.10 -1.26
CA ASP A 67 13.57 -7.85 -1.46
C ASP A 67 12.67 -6.68 -1.06
N GLY A 68 13.04 -6.02 0.05
CA GLY A 68 12.25 -4.93 0.61
C GLY A 68 12.24 -3.66 -0.24
N VAL A 69 13.28 -3.42 -1.05
CA VAL A 69 13.34 -2.26 -1.96
C VAL A 69 12.36 -2.48 -3.11
N VAL A 70 12.38 -3.67 -3.69
CA VAL A 70 11.42 -4.06 -4.74
C VAL A 70 9.99 -4.07 -4.19
N GLN A 71 9.76 -4.66 -3.02
CA GLN A 71 8.43 -4.69 -2.41
C GLN A 71 7.90 -3.28 -2.10
N TYR A 72 8.76 -2.39 -1.60
CA TYR A 72 8.40 -1.00 -1.39
C TYR A 72 8.07 -0.29 -2.71
N ALA A 73 8.88 -0.46 -3.76
CA ALA A 73 8.63 0.12 -5.08
C ALA A 73 7.30 -0.38 -5.68
N ARG A 74 6.99 -1.68 -5.55
CA ARG A 74 5.69 -2.27 -5.94
C ARG A 74 4.51 -1.63 -5.20
N ASN A 75 4.63 -1.39 -3.90
CA ASN A 75 3.58 -0.70 -3.16
C ASN A 75 3.38 0.75 -3.62
N LYS A 76 4.48 1.45 -3.94
CA LYS A 76 4.43 2.85 -4.37
C LYS A 76 3.87 3.01 -5.79
N ILE A 77 4.12 2.07 -6.71
CA ILE A 77 3.50 2.12 -8.04
C ILE A 77 1.98 1.89 -7.95
N VAL A 78 1.52 1.03 -7.03
CA VAL A 78 0.09 0.83 -6.75
C VAL A 78 -0.56 2.10 -6.19
N GLN A 79 0.11 2.86 -5.33
CA GLN A 79 -0.43 4.13 -4.82
C GLN A 79 -0.54 5.24 -5.88
N ALA A 80 0.16 5.11 -7.00
CA ALA A 80 0.21 6.11 -8.06
C ALA A 80 -0.73 5.82 -9.24
N HIS A 81 -1.48 4.71 -9.19
CA HIS A 81 -2.43 4.26 -10.21
C HIS A 81 -3.78 3.98 -9.56
#